data_AF-A0A2S8D7N3-F1
#
_entry.id   AF-A0A2S8D7N3-F1
#
_cell.length_a   1.000
_cell.length_b   1.000
_cell.length_c   1.000
_cell.angle_alpha   90.00
_cell.angle_beta   90.00
_cell.angle_gamma   90.00
#
_symmetry.space_group_name_H-M   'P 1'
#
loop_
_entity.id
_entity.type
_entity.pdbx_description
1 polymer ?
#
loop_
_entity_poly.entity_id
_entity_poly.type
_entity_poly.pdbx_seq_one_letter_code
_entity_poly.pdbx_strand_id
1 'polypeptide(L)'
;MLPINNNFSLSQNSFYNTISGTYADYFSAWDKWEKQALPGENRNEAVSLLKECLINQFSELQLNRLNLSSLPDNLPPQITVLEITQNALISLPELPASLEYLDACDNHLSTLPELPASLKHLDVDNNQLTMLPELPALLEYINADNNQLTMLPELPTSLEVLSVRNNQLTFLPELPESLEALDVSTNLLESLPAVPVRNHHSEETEIFFRCRENRITHIPENILSLDPTCTIILEDNPLSSRIRESLSQQTAQPDYHGPRIYFSMSDGQQNTLHRPLADAVTAWFPENKQSDVSQIWHAFEHEEHA
;
A
#
# COMPACT_ATOMS: atom_id res chain seq x y z
N MET A 1 13.28 37.95 18.04
CA MET A 1 13.45 38.52 19.39
C MET A 1 12.10 38.99 19.90
N LEU A 2 11.63 38.33 20.97
CA LEU A 2 10.60 38.71 21.97
C LEU A 2 9.14 38.97 21.51
N PRO A 3 8.13 38.76 22.39
CA PRO A 3 8.25 38.44 23.83
C PRO A 3 7.50 37.19 24.33
N ILE A 4 8.13 36.58 25.33
CA ILE A 4 7.49 35.82 26.42
C ILE A 4 6.72 36.83 27.27
N ASN A 5 5.45 36.57 27.59
CA ASN A 5 4.81 37.19 28.75
C ASN A 5 3.86 36.22 29.46
N ASN A 6 4.29 35.83 30.65
CA ASN A 6 3.52 35.14 31.68
C ASN A 6 2.36 36.03 32.16
N ASN A 7 1.15 35.44 32.29
CA ASN A 7 0.29 35.54 33.47
C ASN A 7 -1.13 35.05 33.15
N PHE A 8 -1.35 33.74 33.33
CA PHE A 8 -2.67 33.26 33.74
C PHE A 8 -2.48 32.48 35.04
N SER A 9 -2.71 33.20 36.15
CA SER A 9 -3.09 32.59 37.42
C SER A 9 -4.42 31.86 37.19
N LEU A 10 -4.34 30.61 36.76
CA LEU A 10 -5.48 29.71 36.65
C LEU A 10 -6.09 29.58 38.05
N SER A 11 -7.35 29.98 38.19
CA SER A 11 -8.23 29.47 39.23
C SER A 11 -8.42 27.97 38.98
N GLN A 12 -7.43 27.17 39.41
CA GLN A 12 -7.33 25.72 39.22
C GLN A 12 -8.51 24.93 39.81
N ASN A 13 -9.43 25.54 40.56
CA ASN A 13 -10.49 24.80 41.27
C ASN A 13 -11.88 24.83 40.61
N SER A 14 -12.16 25.71 39.65
CA SER A 14 -13.48 25.72 38.99
C SER A 14 -13.51 24.99 37.65
N PHE A 15 -12.39 24.91 36.94
CA PHE A 15 -12.29 24.21 35.65
C PHE A 15 -12.24 22.68 35.83
N TYR A 16 -11.54 22.18 36.85
CA TYR A 16 -11.42 20.74 37.12
C TYR A 16 -12.73 20.09 37.63
N ASN A 17 -13.60 20.86 38.30
CA ASN A 17 -14.85 20.31 38.84
C ASN A 17 -15.89 19.99 37.75
N THR A 18 -15.88 20.71 36.63
CA THR A 18 -16.80 20.48 35.50
C THR A 18 -16.31 19.37 34.55
N ILE A 19 -15.00 19.08 34.53
CA ILE A 19 -14.37 18.03 33.70
C ILE A 19 -14.61 16.62 34.29
N SER A 20 -14.86 16.52 35.60
CA SER A 20 -14.91 15.25 36.34
C SER A 20 -16.12 14.35 36.06
N GLY A 21 -17.16 14.83 35.37
CA GLY A 21 -18.34 14.02 35.06
C GLY A 21 -18.30 13.34 33.70
N THR A 22 -17.81 14.05 32.67
CA THR A 22 -17.98 13.65 31.25
C THR A 22 -16.77 12.93 30.67
N TYR A 23 -15.57 13.16 31.21
CA TYR A 23 -14.31 12.60 30.69
C TYR A 23 -13.53 11.75 31.71
N ALA A 24 -14.06 11.57 32.92
CA ALA A 24 -13.37 10.86 33.99
C ALA A 24 -13.08 9.39 33.65
N ASP A 25 -13.97 8.75 32.89
CA ASP A 25 -13.77 7.36 32.46
C ASP A 25 -12.57 7.24 31.51
N TYR A 26 -12.44 8.15 30.54
CA TYR A 26 -11.27 8.23 29.66
C TYR A 26 -9.98 8.47 30.44
N PHE A 27 -9.97 9.46 31.35
CA PHE A 27 -8.76 9.79 32.11
C PHE A 27 -8.34 8.63 33.01
N SER A 28 -9.29 7.99 33.69
CA SER A 28 -9.04 6.81 34.53
C SER A 28 -8.53 5.61 33.73
N ALA A 29 -9.06 5.39 32.52
CA ALA A 29 -8.60 4.33 31.62
C ALA A 29 -7.17 4.60 31.12
N TRP A 30 -6.89 5.83 30.66
CA TRP A 30 -5.57 6.23 30.18
C TRP A 30 -4.51 6.20 31.28
N ASP A 31 -4.82 6.67 32.49
CA ASP A 31 -3.90 6.61 33.65
C ASP A 31 -3.58 5.16 34.05
N LYS A 32 -4.49 4.21 33.80
CA LYS A 32 -4.21 2.77 33.99
C LYS A 32 -3.34 2.21 32.88
N TRP A 33 -3.61 2.59 31.63
CA TRP A 33 -2.85 2.18 30.45
C TRP A 33 -1.39 2.69 30.51
N GLU A 34 -1.16 3.91 30.99
CA GLU A 34 0.17 4.50 31.18
C GLU A 34 1.05 3.65 32.10
N LYS A 35 0.48 3.15 33.20
CA LYS A 35 1.19 2.35 34.20
C LYS A 35 1.66 0.98 33.70
N GLN A 36 1.18 0.57 32.53
CA GLN A 36 1.55 -0.69 31.88
C GLN A 36 2.64 -0.51 30.81
N ALA A 37 3.24 0.68 30.70
CA ALA A 37 4.33 0.96 29.77
C ALA A 37 5.51 0.00 29.93
N LEU A 38 5.96 -0.58 28.81
CA LEU A 38 7.23 -1.30 28.78
C LEU A 38 8.41 -0.31 28.85
N PRO A 39 9.62 -0.76 29.26
CA PRO A 39 10.81 0.09 29.22
C PRO A 39 11.07 0.64 27.81
N GLY A 40 11.13 1.96 27.68
CA GLY A 40 11.36 2.64 26.39
C GLY A 40 10.09 3.13 25.70
N GLU A 41 8.90 2.77 26.20
CA GLU A 41 7.62 3.32 25.73
C GLU A 41 7.31 4.65 26.39
N ASN A 42 6.87 5.62 25.60
CA ASN A 42 6.52 6.95 26.10
C ASN A 42 5.00 7.10 26.26
N ARG A 43 4.38 6.19 27.04
CA ARG A 43 2.93 6.25 27.30
C ARG A 43 2.51 7.50 28.08
N ASN A 44 3.39 8.08 28.90
CA ASN A 44 3.08 9.31 29.64
C ASN A 44 2.86 10.52 28.71
N GLU A 45 3.65 10.61 27.64
CA GLU A 45 3.46 11.63 26.61
C GLU A 45 2.16 11.38 25.86
N ALA A 46 1.91 10.12 25.48
CA ALA A 46 0.66 9.75 24.81
C ALA A 46 -0.58 10.09 25.66
N VAL A 47 -0.57 9.82 26.97
CA VAL A 47 -1.67 10.23 27.86
C VAL A 47 -1.83 11.75 27.93
N SER A 48 -0.73 12.50 27.93
CA SER A 48 -0.79 13.97 27.91
C SER A 48 -1.46 14.48 26.64
N LEU A 49 -1.10 13.92 25.48
CA LEU A 49 -1.68 14.25 24.17
C LEU A 49 -3.15 13.82 24.07
N LEU A 50 -3.51 12.64 24.56
CA LEU A 50 -4.89 12.16 24.63
C LEU A 50 -5.77 13.10 25.47
N LYS A 51 -5.28 13.51 26.64
CA LYS A 51 -5.98 14.47 27.52
C LYS A 51 -6.11 15.84 26.87
N GLU A 52 -5.04 16.34 26.25
CA GLU A 52 -5.06 17.63 25.56
C GLU A 52 -6.07 17.62 24.40
N CYS A 53 -6.06 16.56 23.58
CA CYS A 53 -7.01 16.37 22.48
C CYS A 53 -8.45 16.38 22.98
N LEU A 54 -8.76 15.63 24.03
CA LEU A 54 -10.12 15.53 24.57
C LEU A 54 -10.58 16.81 25.27
N ILE A 55 -9.71 17.48 26.04
CA ILE A 55 -10.06 18.73 26.74
C ILE A 55 -10.33 19.86 25.74
N ASN A 56 -9.49 19.97 24.71
CA ASN A 56 -9.59 21.06 23.73
C ASN A 56 -10.51 20.72 22.55
N GLN A 57 -11.06 19.50 22.51
CA GLN A 57 -11.90 19.01 21.41
C GLN A 57 -11.21 19.14 20.05
N PHE A 58 -9.92 18.80 20.01
CA PHE A 58 -9.20 18.73 18.75
C PHE A 58 -9.73 17.59 17.90
N SER A 59 -9.74 17.82 16.59
CA SER A 59 -10.06 16.85 15.55
C SER A 59 -8.86 15.95 15.21
N GLU A 60 -7.66 16.37 15.58
CA GLU A 60 -6.40 15.70 15.23
C GLU A 60 -5.74 15.15 16.49
N LEU A 61 -5.29 13.90 16.42
CA LEU A 61 -4.50 13.25 17.46
C LEU A 61 -3.27 12.60 16.84
N GLN A 62 -2.09 13.04 17.28
CA GLN A 62 -0.80 12.52 16.82
C GLN A 62 -0.09 11.83 17.99
N LEU A 63 0.22 10.55 17.85
CA LEU A 63 0.96 9.72 18.81
C LEU A 63 2.19 9.07 18.15
N ASN A 64 2.82 9.81 17.23
CA ASN A 64 3.92 9.33 16.39
C ASN A 64 5.23 9.17 17.18
N ARG A 65 6.03 8.13 16.88
CA ARG A 65 7.39 7.92 17.45
C ARG A 65 7.44 7.88 18.98
N LEU A 66 6.45 7.24 19.60
CA LEU A 66 6.38 7.07 21.07
C LEU A 66 6.75 5.65 21.52
N ASN A 67 7.20 4.80 20.59
CA ASN A 67 7.51 3.38 20.78
C ASN A 67 6.36 2.60 21.43
N LEU A 68 5.10 2.96 21.17
CA LEU A 68 3.95 2.35 21.83
C LEU A 68 3.78 0.91 21.37
N SER A 69 3.64 -0.04 22.30
CA SER A 69 3.26 -1.44 21.98
C SER A 69 1.76 -1.65 21.82
N SER A 70 0.95 -0.77 22.40
CA SER A 70 -0.50 -0.78 22.28
C SER A 70 -1.06 0.63 22.42
N LEU A 71 -2.28 0.85 21.96
CA LEU A 71 -3.09 2.02 22.29
C LEU A 71 -4.05 1.70 23.44
N PRO A 72 -4.63 2.71 24.12
CA PRO A 72 -5.75 2.49 25.02
C PRO A 72 -7.01 2.09 24.24
N ASP A 73 -7.88 1.29 24.88
CA ASP A 73 -9.11 0.76 24.25
C ASP A 73 -10.09 1.86 23.79
N ASN A 74 -10.06 3.03 24.43
CA ASN A 74 -10.92 4.16 24.07
C ASN A 74 -10.08 5.37 23.65
N LEU A 75 -10.24 5.75 22.37
CA LEU A 75 -9.69 6.97 21.80
C LEU A 75 -10.71 8.13 21.92
N PRO A 76 -10.26 9.40 21.90
CA PRO A 76 -11.18 10.53 21.90
C PRO A 76 -12.17 10.43 20.74
N PRO A 77 -13.49 10.40 21.00
CA PRO A 77 -14.47 9.97 20.00
C PRO A 77 -14.73 10.99 18.90
N GLN A 78 -14.27 12.24 19.06
CA GLN A 78 -14.51 13.35 18.13
C GLN A 78 -13.42 13.52 17.06
N ILE A 79 -12.34 12.73 17.11
CA ILE A 79 -11.23 12.91 16.18
C ILE A 79 -11.64 12.51 14.76
N THR A 80 -11.13 13.26 13.80
CA THR A 80 -11.27 13.02 12.36
C THR A 80 -9.93 12.65 11.72
N VAL A 81 -8.82 12.85 12.44
CA VAL A 81 -7.45 12.50 12.01
C VAL A 81 -6.73 11.79 13.15
N LEU A 82 -6.18 10.62 12.87
CA LEU A 82 -5.37 9.83 13.78
C LEU A 82 -4.05 9.45 13.12
N GLU A 83 -2.95 9.96 13.68
CA GLU A 83 -1.60 9.57 13.28
C GLU A 83 -0.93 8.82 14.45
N ILE A 84 -0.50 7.59 14.19
CA ILE A 84 0.10 6.67 15.18
C ILE A 84 1.36 6.02 14.61
N THR A 85 2.07 6.75 13.76
CA THR A 85 3.19 6.27 12.95
C THR A 85 4.43 5.95 13.78
N GLN A 86 5.26 5.03 13.28
CA GLN A 86 6.56 4.71 13.88
C GLN A 86 6.45 4.28 15.35
N ASN A 87 5.58 3.32 15.61
CA ASN A 87 5.42 2.69 16.91
C ASN A 87 5.67 1.17 16.80
N ALA A 88 5.32 0.39 17.82
CA ALA A 88 5.42 -1.07 17.81
C ALA A 88 4.05 -1.72 18.00
N LEU A 89 3.00 -1.11 17.43
CA LEU A 89 1.62 -1.55 17.60
C LEU A 89 1.39 -2.87 16.86
N ILE A 90 0.78 -3.85 17.53
CA ILE A 90 0.43 -5.16 16.97
C ILE A 90 -1.04 -5.19 16.48
N SER A 91 -1.88 -4.38 17.11
CA SER A 91 -3.30 -4.22 16.78
C SER A 91 -3.77 -2.82 17.16
N LEU A 92 -4.85 -2.36 16.53
CA LEU A 92 -5.53 -1.12 16.89
C LEU A 92 -6.80 -1.41 17.70
N PRO A 93 -7.22 -0.51 18.60
CA PRO A 93 -8.51 -0.57 19.27
C PRO A 93 -9.65 -0.23 18.28
N GLU A 94 -10.89 -0.20 18.76
CA GLU A 94 -12.02 0.33 17.99
C GLU A 94 -11.74 1.79 17.59
N LEU A 95 -11.91 2.09 16.30
CA LEU A 95 -11.64 3.41 15.76
C LEU A 95 -12.84 4.34 15.96
N PRO A 96 -12.63 5.64 16.22
CA PRO A 96 -13.70 6.62 16.31
C PRO A 96 -14.55 6.65 15.04
N ALA A 97 -15.87 6.64 15.19
CA ALA A 97 -16.81 6.59 14.07
C ALA A 97 -16.76 7.82 13.13
N SER A 98 -16.16 8.93 13.58
CA SER A 98 -15.97 10.17 12.81
C SER A 98 -14.62 10.25 12.09
N LEU A 99 -13.79 9.20 12.18
CA LEU A 99 -12.43 9.23 11.68
C LEU A 99 -12.42 9.25 10.14
N GLU A 100 -11.78 10.26 9.56
CA GLU A 100 -11.67 10.47 8.11
C GLU A 100 -10.27 10.11 7.60
N TYR A 101 -9.24 10.26 8.44
CA TYR A 101 -7.84 10.02 8.11
C TYR A 101 -7.15 9.14 9.16
N LEU A 102 -6.64 7.99 8.72
CA LEU A 102 -5.80 7.10 9.52
C LEU A 102 -4.42 6.98 8.88
N ASP A 103 -3.38 7.31 9.64
CA ASP A 103 -1.99 6.94 9.32
C ASP A 103 -1.41 6.11 10.47
N ALA A 104 -1.21 4.82 10.19
CA ALA A 104 -0.64 3.83 11.08
C ALA A 104 0.59 3.15 10.47
N CYS A 105 1.31 3.86 9.59
CA CYS A 105 2.52 3.34 8.96
C CYS A 105 3.64 3.04 9.97
N ASP A 106 4.60 2.20 9.56
CA ASP A 106 5.76 1.81 10.37
C ASP A 106 5.36 1.23 11.75
N ASN A 107 4.59 0.15 11.73
CA ASN A 107 4.16 -0.58 12.92
C ASN A 107 4.34 -2.10 12.73
N HIS A 108 3.71 -2.91 13.58
CA HIS A 108 3.72 -4.37 13.50
C HIS A 108 2.29 -4.93 13.42
N LEU A 109 1.37 -4.17 12.81
CA LEU A 109 -0.04 -4.54 12.75
C LEU A 109 -0.21 -5.84 11.98
N SER A 110 -0.77 -6.86 12.62
CA SER A 110 -1.10 -8.14 11.99
C SER A 110 -2.52 -8.14 11.43
N THR A 111 -3.39 -7.28 11.96
CA THR A 111 -4.80 -7.12 11.57
C THR A 111 -5.24 -5.68 11.78
N LEU A 112 -6.26 -5.24 11.03
CA LEU A 112 -6.96 -3.98 11.28
C LEU A 112 -8.34 -4.24 11.91
N PRO A 113 -8.85 -3.31 12.74
CA PRO A 113 -10.23 -3.33 13.22
C PRO A 113 -11.20 -2.99 12.06
N GLU A 114 -12.50 -3.00 12.35
CA GLU A 114 -13.49 -2.44 11.42
C GLU A 114 -13.17 -0.96 11.14
N LEU A 115 -13.19 -0.59 9.86
CA LEU A 115 -12.90 0.77 9.42
C LEU A 115 -14.17 1.62 9.50
N PRO A 116 -14.09 2.85 10.03
CA PRO A 116 -15.26 3.71 10.15
C PRO A 116 -15.77 4.13 8.77
N ALA A 117 -17.09 4.22 8.61
CA ALA A 117 -17.73 4.55 7.34
C ALA A 117 -17.34 5.94 6.78
N SER A 118 -16.83 6.84 7.62
CA SER A 118 -16.34 8.17 7.25
C SER A 118 -14.92 8.19 6.68
N LEU A 119 -14.19 7.06 6.74
CA LEU A 119 -12.78 7.01 6.37
C LEU A 119 -12.58 7.32 4.89
N LYS A 120 -11.71 8.28 4.60
CA LYS A 120 -11.31 8.71 3.25
C LYS A 120 -9.87 8.36 2.94
N HIS A 121 -9.00 8.38 3.95
CA HIS A 121 -7.58 8.09 3.81
C HIS A 121 -7.14 7.01 4.78
N LEU A 122 -6.53 5.95 4.25
CA LEU A 122 -5.94 4.86 5.01
C LEU A 122 -4.48 4.67 4.60
N ASP A 123 -3.55 4.93 5.51
CA ASP A 123 -2.15 4.54 5.38
C ASP A 123 -1.78 3.53 6.46
N VAL A 124 -1.37 2.34 6.02
CA VAL A 124 -0.92 1.21 6.83
C VAL A 124 0.35 0.60 6.25
N ASP A 125 1.16 1.40 5.55
CA ASP A 125 2.46 1.00 5.02
C ASP A 125 3.36 0.39 6.11
N ASN A 126 4.19 -0.57 5.71
CA ASN A 126 5.22 -1.19 6.52
C ASN A 126 4.65 -1.78 7.82
N ASN A 127 3.77 -2.76 7.64
CA ASN A 127 3.14 -3.55 8.68
C ASN A 127 3.25 -5.06 8.37
N GLN A 128 2.50 -5.90 9.09
CA GLN A 128 2.51 -7.36 8.93
C GLN A 128 1.12 -7.88 8.53
N LEU A 129 0.34 -7.07 7.80
CA LEU A 129 -1.01 -7.39 7.42
C LEU A 129 -1.01 -8.49 6.35
N THR A 130 -1.77 -9.55 6.58
CA THR A 130 -2.01 -10.61 5.59
C THR A 130 -3.30 -10.40 4.80
N MET A 131 -4.19 -9.56 5.32
CA MET A 131 -5.45 -9.16 4.68
C MET A 131 -5.89 -7.77 5.16
N LEU A 132 -6.68 -7.08 4.34
CA LEU A 132 -7.41 -5.89 4.74
C LEU A 132 -8.86 -6.25 5.12
N PRO A 133 -9.50 -5.49 6.05
CA PRO A 133 -10.91 -5.63 6.36
C PRO A 133 -11.79 -5.10 5.20
N GLU A 134 -13.11 -5.16 5.35
CA GLU A 134 -14.01 -4.49 4.40
C GLU A 134 -13.71 -2.99 4.32
N LEU A 135 -13.66 -2.47 3.10
CA LEU A 135 -13.30 -1.09 2.82
C LEU A 135 -14.57 -0.22 2.77
N PRO A 136 -14.65 0.89 3.55
CA PRO A 136 -15.81 1.76 3.52
C PRO A 136 -15.93 2.50 2.18
N ALA A 137 -17.17 2.77 1.80
CA ALA A 137 -17.53 3.29 0.48
C ALA A 137 -17.03 4.72 0.17
N LEU A 138 -16.48 5.44 1.15
CA LEU A 138 -15.95 6.79 1.00
C LEU A 138 -14.42 6.85 0.93
N LEU A 139 -13.74 5.70 0.95
CA LEU A 139 -12.28 5.68 0.83
C LEU A 139 -11.85 6.20 -0.54
N GLU A 140 -10.94 7.16 -0.53
CA GLU A 140 -10.35 7.84 -1.68
C GLU A 140 -8.88 7.43 -1.85
N TYR A 141 -8.18 7.17 -0.74
CA TYR A 141 -6.76 6.81 -0.71
C TYR A 141 -6.49 5.59 0.17
N ILE A 142 -5.78 4.60 -0.37
CA ILE A 142 -5.27 3.45 0.37
C ILE A 142 -3.78 3.27 0.07
N ASN A 143 -2.97 3.26 1.11
CA ASN A 143 -1.59 2.80 1.10
C ASN A 143 -1.43 1.61 2.06
N ALA A 144 -1.14 0.44 1.50
CA ALA A 144 -0.83 -0.78 2.25
C ALA A 144 0.45 -1.42 1.70
N ASP A 145 1.40 -0.58 1.31
CA ASP A 145 2.73 -1.00 0.88
C ASP A 145 3.45 -1.82 1.97
N ASN A 146 4.43 -2.62 1.56
CA ASN A 146 5.33 -3.37 2.45
C ASN A 146 4.58 -4.19 3.52
N ASN A 147 3.59 -4.96 3.08
CA ASN A 147 2.82 -5.88 3.91
C ASN A 147 2.95 -7.32 3.36
N GLN A 148 2.10 -8.23 3.83
CA GLN A 148 2.07 -9.64 3.42
C GLN A 148 0.72 -10.00 2.79
N LEU A 149 0.08 -9.02 2.14
CA LEU A 149 -1.24 -9.19 1.53
C LEU A 149 -1.18 -10.19 0.38
N THR A 150 -2.02 -11.21 0.43
CA THR A 150 -2.17 -12.19 -0.65
C THR A 150 -3.41 -11.92 -1.51
N MET A 151 -4.34 -11.10 -1.02
CA MET A 151 -5.55 -10.67 -1.71
C MET A 151 -6.02 -9.31 -1.19
N LEU A 152 -6.83 -8.64 -2.00
CA LEU A 152 -7.54 -7.41 -1.61
C LEU A 152 -9.05 -7.69 -1.51
N PRO A 153 -9.77 -7.00 -0.61
CA PRO A 153 -11.23 -6.97 -0.61
C PRO A 153 -11.77 -6.22 -1.84
N GLU A 154 -13.10 -6.16 -1.99
CA GLU A 154 -13.72 -5.30 -2.99
C GLU A 154 -13.32 -3.83 -2.77
N LEU A 155 -12.91 -3.17 -3.86
CA LEU A 155 -12.46 -1.78 -3.80
C LEU A 155 -13.68 -0.83 -3.83
N PRO A 156 -13.66 0.25 -3.03
CA PRO A 156 -14.74 1.21 -3.03
C PRO A 156 -14.80 1.97 -4.36
N THR A 157 -16.01 2.28 -4.81
CA THR A 157 -16.23 2.96 -6.10
C THR A 157 -15.72 4.41 -6.15
N SER A 158 -15.33 4.97 -5.00
CA SER A 158 -14.72 6.30 -4.87
C SER A 158 -13.21 6.28 -4.84
N LEU A 159 -12.55 5.10 -4.85
CA LEU A 159 -11.11 5.02 -4.66
C LEU A 159 -10.36 5.68 -5.81
N GLU A 160 -9.49 6.64 -5.49
CA GLU A 160 -8.68 7.39 -6.45
C GLU A 160 -7.25 6.87 -6.47
N VAL A 161 -6.70 6.47 -5.32
CA VAL A 161 -5.32 5.99 -5.18
C VAL A 161 -5.26 4.68 -4.43
N LEU A 162 -4.61 3.68 -5.03
CA LEU A 162 -4.30 2.40 -4.43
C LEU A 162 -2.80 2.12 -4.54
N SER A 163 -2.11 2.10 -3.40
CA SER A 163 -0.72 1.63 -3.28
C SER A 163 -0.68 0.36 -2.44
N VAL A 164 -0.22 -0.73 -3.05
CA VAL A 164 -0.07 -2.07 -2.45
C VAL A 164 1.24 -2.70 -2.89
N ARG A 165 2.28 -1.88 -3.08
CA ARG A 165 3.61 -2.30 -3.50
C ARG A 165 4.25 -3.22 -2.46
N ASN A 166 5.11 -4.13 -2.92
CA ASN A 166 5.86 -5.05 -2.06
C ASN A 166 4.94 -5.89 -1.16
N ASN A 167 4.02 -6.60 -1.80
CA ASN A 167 3.10 -7.56 -1.20
C ASN A 167 3.21 -8.92 -1.93
N GLN A 168 2.27 -9.83 -1.70
CA GLN A 168 2.23 -11.17 -2.30
C GLN A 168 0.98 -11.39 -3.15
N LEU A 169 0.45 -10.31 -3.75
CA LEU A 169 -0.76 -10.36 -4.57
C LEU A 169 -0.51 -11.13 -5.86
N THR A 170 -1.39 -12.08 -6.18
CA THR A 170 -1.37 -12.82 -7.46
C THR A 170 -2.44 -12.37 -8.44
N PHE A 171 -3.47 -11.68 -7.95
CA PHE A 171 -4.52 -11.05 -8.74
C PHE A 171 -5.01 -9.76 -8.06
N LEU A 172 -5.72 -8.94 -8.81
CA LEU A 172 -6.41 -7.75 -8.30
C LEU A 172 -7.93 -7.92 -8.48
N PRO A 173 -8.75 -7.34 -7.57
CA PRO A 173 -10.19 -7.20 -7.80
C PRO A 173 -10.47 -6.24 -8.97
N GLU A 174 -11.74 -6.05 -9.29
CA GLU A 174 -12.16 -5.03 -10.26
C GLU A 174 -11.71 -3.64 -9.80
N LEU A 175 -11.06 -2.90 -10.70
CA LEU A 175 -10.58 -1.56 -10.41
C LEU A 175 -11.73 -0.56 -10.62
N PRO A 176 -11.98 0.37 -9.67
CA PRO A 176 -13.07 1.32 -9.82
C PRO A 176 -12.75 2.35 -10.90
N GLU A 177 -13.77 2.87 -11.58
CA GLU A 177 -13.62 3.90 -12.62
C GLU A 177 -13.01 5.21 -12.08
N SER A 178 -13.12 5.45 -10.77
CA SER A 178 -12.49 6.56 -10.07
C SER A 178 -10.98 6.44 -9.92
N LEU A 179 -10.36 5.27 -10.15
CA LEU A 179 -8.94 5.06 -9.88
C LEU A 179 -8.05 5.88 -10.82
N GLU A 180 -7.13 6.63 -10.23
CA GLU A 180 -6.19 7.55 -10.90
C GLU A 180 -4.74 7.08 -10.76
N ALA A 181 -4.41 6.48 -9.62
CA ALA A 181 -3.09 5.91 -9.38
C ALA A 181 -3.19 4.51 -8.79
N LEU A 182 -2.49 3.57 -9.43
CA LEU A 182 -2.29 2.21 -8.95
C LEU A 182 -0.79 1.93 -8.84
N ASP A 183 -0.32 1.56 -7.67
CA ASP A 183 1.00 0.97 -7.47
C ASP A 183 0.88 -0.45 -6.92
N VAL A 184 1.21 -1.42 -7.77
CA VAL A 184 1.25 -2.85 -7.45
C VAL A 184 2.66 -3.39 -7.68
N SER A 185 3.67 -2.53 -7.66
CA SER A 185 5.05 -2.92 -7.94
C SER A 185 5.53 -3.98 -6.93
N THR A 186 6.46 -4.85 -7.34
CA THR A 186 7.04 -5.87 -6.45
C THR A 186 5.94 -6.78 -5.85
N ASN A 187 5.11 -7.38 -6.71
CA ASN A 187 4.09 -8.37 -6.34
C ASN A 187 4.26 -9.66 -7.18
N LEU A 188 3.28 -10.55 -7.15
CA LEU A 188 3.28 -11.83 -7.87
C LEU A 188 2.22 -11.87 -8.99
N LEU A 189 1.81 -10.71 -9.52
CA LEU A 189 0.76 -10.64 -10.53
C LEU A 189 1.21 -11.29 -11.84
N GLU A 190 0.42 -12.23 -12.36
CA GLU A 190 0.71 -12.93 -13.63
C GLU A 190 0.12 -12.22 -14.86
N SER A 191 -0.88 -11.36 -14.63
CA SER A 191 -1.58 -10.58 -15.65
C SER A 191 -2.00 -9.24 -15.09
N LEU A 192 -2.02 -8.21 -15.94
CA LEU A 192 -2.62 -6.92 -15.61
C LEU A 192 -4.16 -7.02 -15.76
N PRO A 193 -4.97 -6.54 -14.79
CA PRO A 193 -6.43 -6.47 -14.98
C PRO A 193 -6.79 -5.49 -16.08
N ALA A 194 -8.05 -5.56 -16.55
CA ALA A 194 -8.58 -4.54 -17.44
C ALA A 194 -8.54 -3.18 -16.73
N VAL A 195 -7.80 -2.24 -17.31
CA VAL A 195 -7.78 -0.86 -16.83
C VAL A 195 -9.12 -0.22 -17.19
N PRO A 196 -9.83 0.42 -16.24
CA PRO A 196 -11.10 1.07 -16.51
C PRO A 196 -10.89 2.22 -17.50
N VAL A 197 -11.76 2.29 -18.52
CA VAL A 197 -11.74 3.37 -19.52
C VAL A 197 -12.61 4.51 -18.98
N ARG A 198 -11.99 5.64 -18.63
CA ARG A 198 -12.74 6.82 -18.16
C ARG A 198 -13.43 7.52 -19.34
N ASN A 199 -14.65 8.01 -19.08
CA ASN A 199 -15.44 8.83 -20.01
C ASN A 199 -15.34 10.34 -19.71
N HIS A 200 -14.52 10.78 -18.74
CA HIS A 200 -14.53 12.16 -18.24
C HIS A 200 -13.24 12.93 -18.51
N HIS A 201 -13.39 14.10 -19.14
CA HIS A 201 -12.37 15.01 -19.64
C HIS A 201 -11.82 15.96 -18.55
N SER A 202 -11.29 15.45 -17.44
CA SER A 202 -10.39 16.29 -16.63
C SER A 202 -9.00 16.20 -17.24
N GLU A 203 -8.68 17.14 -18.13
CA GLU A 203 -7.43 17.22 -18.90
C GLU A 203 -6.13 17.33 -18.05
N GLU A 204 -6.23 17.26 -16.72
CA GLU A 204 -5.14 17.56 -15.78
C GLU A 204 -4.73 16.38 -14.87
N THR A 205 -5.49 15.29 -14.82
CA THR A 205 -5.13 14.15 -13.95
C THR A 205 -4.32 13.12 -14.72
N GLU A 206 -3.01 13.11 -14.53
CA GLU A 206 -2.14 12.04 -15.03
C GLU A 206 -2.47 10.73 -14.32
N ILE A 207 -2.82 9.70 -15.11
CA ILE A 207 -3.15 8.37 -14.58
C ILE A 207 -1.87 7.53 -14.54
N PHE A 208 -1.57 6.91 -13.40
CA PHE A 208 -0.33 6.15 -13.22
C PHE A 208 -0.61 4.70 -12.81
N PHE A 209 -0.19 3.75 -13.67
CA PHE A 209 -0.20 2.32 -13.36
C PHE A 209 1.23 1.81 -13.21
N ARG A 210 1.69 1.64 -11.96
CA ARG A 210 3.00 1.09 -11.64
C ARG A 210 2.87 -0.41 -11.35
N CYS A 211 3.37 -1.22 -12.28
CA CYS A 211 3.27 -2.67 -12.27
C CYS A 211 4.65 -3.33 -12.39
N ARG A 212 5.71 -2.59 -12.02
CA ARG A 212 7.10 -3.04 -12.13
C ARG A 212 7.35 -4.26 -11.23
N GLU A 213 8.32 -5.11 -11.58
CA GLU A 213 8.78 -6.22 -10.72
C GLU A 213 7.62 -7.18 -10.32
N ASN A 214 6.82 -7.58 -11.31
CA ASN A 214 5.78 -8.58 -11.14
C ASN A 214 6.11 -9.85 -11.94
N ARG A 215 5.13 -10.76 -12.09
CA ARG A 215 5.23 -11.97 -12.91
C ARG A 215 4.40 -11.84 -14.19
N ILE A 216 4.17 -10.60 -14.66
CA ILE A 216 3.27 -10.35 -15.79
C ILE A 216 3.87 -10.94 -17.06
N THR A 217 3.14 -11.88 -17.65
CA THR A 217 3.51 -12.53 -18.92
C THR A 217 2.64 -12.07 -20.08
N HIS A 218 1.46 -11.53 -19.78
CA HIS A 218 0.46 -11.09 -20.74
C HIS A 218 -0.09 -9.72 -20.36
N ILE A 219 -0.35 -8.89 -21.37
CA ILE A 219 -0.97 -7.57 -21.25
C ILE A 219 -2.35 -7.60 -21.93
N PRO A 220 -3.35 -6.86 -21.43
CA PRO A 220 -4.67 -6.82 -22.04
C PRO A 220 -4.64 -6.06 -23.37
N GLU A 221 -5.47 -6.46 -24.34
CA GLU A 221 -5.46 -5.85 -25.69
C GLU A 221 -5.89 -4.38 -25.70
N ASN A 222 -6.73 -3.97 -24.75
CA ASN A 222 -7.20 -2.58 -24.63
C ASN A 222 -6.13 -1.62 -24.07
N ILE A 223 -4.95 -2.12 -23.65
CA ILE A 223 -3.90 -1.29 -23.06
C ILE A 223 -3.43 -0.18 -24.00
N LEU A 224 -3.44 -0.42 -25.32
CA LEU A 224 -3.01 0.56 -26.32
C LEU A 224 -4.10 1.57 -26.70
N SER A 225 -5.35 1.30 -26.32
CA SER A 225 -6.49 2.19 -26.54
C SER A 225 -6.80 3.10 -25.36
N LEU A 226 -5.99 3.02 -24.29
CA LEU A 226 -6.13 3.90 -23.14
C LEU A 226 -5.76 5.35 -23.50
N ASP A 227 -6.20 6.28 -22.66
CA ASP A 227 -5.95 7.70 -22.83
C ASP A 227 -4.43 7.99 -22.88
N PRO A 228 -3.93 8.86 -23.77
CA PRO A 228 -2.52 9.23 -23.84
C PRO A 228 -1.96 9.92 -22.58
N THR A 229 -2.82 10.43 -21.69
CA THR A 229 -2.42 10.92 -20.35
C THR A 229 -2.05 9.80 -19.38
N CYS A 230 -2.41 8.55 -19.69
CA CYS A 230 -2.08 7.40 -18.87
C CYS A 230 -0.61 7.00 -19.07
N THR A 231 0.08 6.78 -17.96
CA THR A 231 1.44 6.24 -17.89
C THR A 231 1.41 4.87 -17.24
N ILE A 232 1.95 3.88 -17.94
CA ILE A 232 2.01 2.49 -17.51
C ILE A 232 3.47 2.05 -17.40
N ILE A 233 3.85 1.50 -16.24
CA ILE A 233 5.19 1.00 -15.97
C ILE A 233 5.13 -0.52 -15.81
N LEU A 234 5.64 -1.24 -16.80
CA LEU A 234 5.72 -2.70 -16.90
C LEU A 234 7.16 -3.23 -16.84
N GLU A 235 8.12 -2.38 -16.46
CA GLU A 235 9.52 -2.76 -16.33
C GLU A 235 9.69 -3.98 -15.42
N ASP A 236 10.72 -4.79 -15.68
CA ASP A 236 11.09 -5.97 -14.89
C ASP A 236 9.95 -6.97 -14.68
N ASN A 237 9.18 -7.19 -15.74
CA ASN A 237 8.24 -8.30 -15.87
C ASN A 237 8.74 -9.31 -16.91
N PRO A 238 8.41 -10.61 -16.76
CA PRO A 238 8.76 -11.66 -17.72
C PRO A 238 7.89 -11.60 -18.99
N LEU A 239 7.83 -10.44 -19.63
CA LEU A 239 7.11 -10.25 -20.90
C LEU A 239 7.85 -10.98 -22.03
N SER A 240 7.11 -11.74 -22.83
CA SER A 240 7.70 -12.41 -23.99
C SER A 240 8.32 -11.40 -24.96
N SER A 241 9.38 -11.81 -25.68
CA SER A 241 10.04 -10.98 -26.70
C SER A 241 9.05 -10.48 -27.75
N ARG A 242 8.11 -11.34 -28.16
CA ARG A 242 7.03 -11.00 -29.09
C ARG A 242 6.16 -9.84 -28.58
N ILE A 243 5.80 -9.84 -27.29
CA ILE A 243 5.01 -8.75 -26.70
C ILE A 243 5.84 -7.47 -26.67
N ARG A 244 7.11 -7.53 -26.26
CA ARG A 244 8.01 -6.38 -26.20
C ARG A 244 8.23 -5.75 -27.58
N GLU A 245 8.49 -6.57 -28.60
CA GLU A 245 8.64 -6.12 -29.99
C GLU A 245 7.34 -5.52 -30.53
N SER A 246 6.20 -6.15 -30.25
CA SER A 246 4.89 -5.65 -30.64
C SER A 246 4.58 -4.29 -29.99
N LEU A 247 4.82 -4.16 -28.69
CA LEU A 247 4.69 -2.87 -27.99
C LEU A 247 5.61 -1.84 -28.63
N SER A 248 6.90 -2.16 -28.78
CA SER A 248 7.87 -1.23 -29.37
C SER A 248 7.51 -0.80 -30.78
N GLN A 249 6.96 -1.68 -31.60
CA GLN A 249 6.56 -1.36 -32.96
C GLN A 249 5.31 -0.47 -32.98
N GLN A 250 4.32 -0.78 -32.14
CA GLN A 250 3.04 -0.06 -32.11
C GLN A 250 3.17 1.32 -31.47
N THR A 251 3.90 1.45 -30.35
CA THR A 251 4.12 2.73 -29.67
C THR A 251 5.07 3.67 -30.44
N ALA A 252 5.81 3.17 -31.43
CA ALA A 252 6.69 3.96 -32.28
C ALA A 252 6.01 4.48 -33.56
N GLN A 253 4.75 4.10 -33.82
CA GLN A 253 4.03 4.59 -34.99
C GLN A 253 3.75 6.10 -34.86
N PRO A 254 3.91 6.91 -35.93
CA PRO A 254 3.68 8.35 -35.86
C PRO A 254 2.24 8.77 -35.49
N ASP A 255 1.27 7.89 -35.73
CA ASP A 255 -0.16 8.04 -35.42
C ASP A 255 -0.57 7.33 -34.12
N TYR A 256 0.40 6.88 -33.32
CA TYR A 256 0.12 6.36 -31.99
C TYR A 256 -0.33 7.47 -31.06
N HIS A 257 -1.55 7.33 -30.53
CA HIS A 257 -2.18 8.25 -29.59
C HIS A 257 -2.63 7.55 -28.30
N GLY A 258 -2.05 6.38 -28.00
CA GLY A 258 -2.32 5.63 -26.77
C GLY A 258 -1.43 6.07 -25.59
N PRO A 259 -1.45 5.32 -24.47
CA PRO A 259 -0.73 5.69 -23.25
C PRO A 259 0.78 5.60 -23.40
N ARG A 260 1.51 6.23 -22.47
CA ARG A 260 2.96 6.07 -22.37
C ARG A 260 3.29 4.79 -21.61
N ILE A 261 3.87 3.81 -22.31
CA ILE A 261 4.21 2.50 -21.72
C ILE A 261 5.73 2.36 -21.59
N TYR A 262 6.20 2.16 -20.36
CA TYR A 262 7.60 1.85 -20.03
C TYR A 262 7.74 0.35 -19.80
N PHE A 263 8.64 -0.31 -20.51
CA PHE A 263 8.90 -1.74 -20.38
C PHE A 263 10.38 -2.04 -20.69
N SER A 264 10.90 -3.13 -20.10
CA SER A 264 12.29 -3.54 -20.28
C SER A 264 12.48 -4.20 -21.66
N MET A 265 13.49 -3.78 -22.42
CA MET A 265 13.84 -4.45 -23.70
C MET A 265 14.58 -5.77 -23.52
N SER A 266 15.14 -6.01 -22.33
CA SER A 266 15.85 -7.23 -21.95
C SER A 266 15.36 -7.71 -20.58
N ASP A 267 15.29 -9.02 -20.37
CA ASP A 267 14.80 -9.66 -19.14
C ASP A 267 15.78 -9.52 -17.95
N GLY A 268 16.66 -8.52 -17.94
CA GLY A 268 17.81 -8.42 -17.02
C GLY A 268 18.85 -9.53 -17.20
N GLN A 269 18.51 -10.60 -17.93
CA GLN A 269 19.41 -11.64 -18.41
C GLN A 269 20.11 -11.15 -19.68
N GLN A 270 20.98 -10.15 -19.57
CA GLN A 270 21.88 -9.73 -20.64
C GLN A 270 22.97 -10.77 -20.99
N ASN A 271 22.72 -12.06 -20.74
CA ASN A 271 23.66 -13.13 -21.04
C ASN A 271 22.97 -14.44 -21.44
N THR A 272 21.94 -14.36 -22.28
CA THR A 272 21.78 -15.43 -23.26
C THR A 272 22.83 -15.24 -24.36
N LEU A 273 24.11 -15.49 -23.99
CA LEU A 273 24.97 -16.22 -24.92
C LEU A 273 24.11 -17.38 -25.43
N HIS A 274 24.20 -17.72 -26.72
CA HIS A 274 23.69 -18.99 -27.22
C HIS A 274 24.13 -20.09 -26.26
N ARG A 275 23.23 -20.50 -25.36
CA ARG A 275 23.50 -21.55 -24.40
C ARG A 275 23.41 -22.85 -25.21
N PRO A 276 24.35 -23.78 -25.03
CA PRO A 276 24.30 -25.09 -25.67
C PRO A 276 22.87 -25.67 -25.61
N LEU A 277 22.39 -26.26 -26.69
CA LEU A 277 21.05 -26.86 -26.79
C LEU A 277 20.80 -27.80 -25.60
N ALA A 278 21.83 -28.52 -25.18
CA ALA A 278 21.78 -29.38 -24.00
C ALA A 278 21.41 -28.61 -22.72
N ASP A 279 22.00 -27.44 -22.48
CA ASP A 279 21.74 -26.61 -21.30
C ASP A 279 20.35 -25.96 -21.36
N ALA A 280 19.92 -25.56 -22.55
CA ALA A 280 18.59 -25.01 -22.78
C ALA A 280 17.50 -26.02 -22.45
N VAL A 281 17.67 -27.28 -22.85
CA VAL A 281 16.68 -28.35 -22.60
C VAL A 281 16.76 -28.87 -21.17
N THR A 282 17.96 -28.98 -20.60
CA THR A 282 18.16 -29.46 -19.23
C THR A 282 17.47 -28.57 -18.19
N ALA A 283 17.39 -27.27 -18.43
CA ALA A 283 16.70 -26.32 -17.56
C ALA A 283 15.18 -26.59 -17.38
N TRP A 284 14.56 -27.39 -18.26
CA TRP A 284 13.14 -27.77 -18.17
C TRP A 284 12.89 -29.02 -17.34
N PHE A 285 13.95 -29.69 -16.87
CA PHE A 285 13.84 -30.94 -16.12
C PHE A 285 14.25 -30.77 -14.64
N PRO A 286 13.62 -31.52 -13.72
CA PRO A 286 14.01 -31.53 -12.30
C PRO A 286 15.45 -32.05 -12.11
N GLU A 287 16.15 -31.56 -11.08
CA GLU A 287 17.60 -31.80 -10.84
C GLU A 287 18.02 -33.28 -10.97
N ASN A 288 17.16 -34.20 -10.52
CA ASN A 288 17.42 -35.64 -10.57
C ASN A 288 17.43 -36.25 -11.98
N LYS A 289 17.01 -35.51 -13.00
CA LYS A 289 17.00 -35.91 -14.42
C LYS A 289 17.90 -35.05 -15.30
N GLN A 290 18.47 -33.97 -14.75
CA GLN A 290 19.23 -33.00 -15.52
C GLN A 290 20.49 -33.60 -16.15
N SER A 291 21.22 -34.46 -15.41
CA SER A 291 22.41 -35.15 -15.93
C SER A 291 22.10 -36.04 -17.14
N ASP A 292 21.03 -36.82 -17.07
CA ASP A 292 20.66 -37.76 -18.14
C ASP A 292 20.16 -37.01 -19.38
N VAL A 293 19.37 -35.95 -19.17
CA VAL A 293 18.85 -35.11 -20.26
C VAL A 293 19.97 -34.34 -20.95
N SER A 294 20.90 -33.75 -20.19
CA SER A 294 22.07 -33.05 -20.74
C SER A 294 22.91 -33.98 -21.63
N GLN A 295 23.17 -35.21 -21.19
CA GLN A 295 23.92 -36.20 -21.97
C GLN A 295 23.22 -36.60 -23.27
N ILE A 296 21.89 -36.75 -23.23
CA ILE A 296 21.10 -37.08 -24.43
C ILE A 296 21.14 -35.92 -25.42
N TRP A 297 21.00 -34.69 -24.93
CA TRP A 297 20.86 -33.52 -25.80
C TRP A 297 22.19 -32.95 -26.31
N HIS A 298 23.31 -33.29 -25.69
CA HIS A 298 24.65 -33.06 -26.25
C HIS A 298 24.86 -33.75 -27.62
N ALA A 299 24.16 -34.85 -27.89
CA ALA A 299 24.27 -35.55 -29.18
C ALA A 299 23.66 -34.74 -30.34
N PHE A 300 22.72 -33.84 -30.05
CA PHE A 300 22.00 -33.04 -31.04
C PHE A 300 22.63 -31.65 -31.25
N GLU A 301 23.70 -31.34 -30.53
CA GLU A 301 24.34 -30.02 -30.51
C GLU A 301 25.02 -29.63 -31.85
N HIS A 302 25.25 -30.61 -32.72
CA HIS A 302 25.88 -30.44 -34.02
C HIS A 302 24.89 -30.62 -35.18
N GLU A 303 23.59 -30.74 -34.88
CA GLU A 303 22.56 -30.77 -35.92
C GLU A 303 22.38 -29.39 -36.54
N GLU A 304 21.98 -29.36 -37.81
CA GLU A 304 21.72 -28.12 -38.52
C GLU A 304 20.51 -27.42 -37.87
N HIS A 305 20.72 -26.18 -37.38
CA HIS A 305 19.77 -25.38 -36.60
C HIS A 305 19.62 -25.74 -35.09
N ALA A 306 20.57 -26.46 -34.50
CA ALA A 306 20.68 -26.66 -33.05
C ALA A 306 21.01 -25.38 -32.27
#